data_AF-A0A949RMH0-F1
#
_entry.id   AF-A0A949RMH0-F1
#
_cell.length_a   1.000
_cell.length_b   1.000
_cell.length_c   1.000
_cell.angle_alpha   90.00
_cell.angle_beta   90.00
_cell.angle_gamma   90.00
#
_symmetry.space_group_name_H-M   'P 1'
#
loop_
_entity.id
_entity.type
_entity.pdbx_description
1 polymer ?
#
loop_
_entity_poly.entity_id
_entity_poly.type
_entity_poly.pdbx_seq_one_letter_code
_entity_poly.pdbx_strand_id
1 'polypeptide(L)'
;MGESEKPVISIVLLLCLGLFPGGQSVQAADAAGVAARLRLDADNHFYNLEYDAALVDYSRLIELDPSGPVSYNSLASTYLYRELFRLGLLESALFGMENRFLTQRRVRMEPDAKAAFLSALENARAAAEAMKAAHPSSAIPDYALCTSSGLRATEFFMIEKAWFAALRSGKKAKNYCENALRKNPEFLDPYLTLGVNEYVVGSLPLPVKILAAIGGEHGSKSRGIEFVRRVAEHGDRDRDNARILLAVLYRREKRPLAAAALLESLLAEYPHNYLFELEMAQAYAEGRDFSRAREVLRGFLRSAIAAGDPARQNQASRLSERIERMESRSRRGE
;
A
#
# COMPACT_ATOMS: atom_id res chain seq x y z
N MET A 1 -81.31 40.44 -1.18
CA MET A 1 -80.00 40.91 -0.68
C MET A 1 -79.08 39.71 -0.80
N GLY A 2 -78.36 39.54 -1.92
CA GLY A 2 -77.15 40.30 -2.30
C GLY A 2 -75.99 39.72 -1.49
N GLU A 3 -74.87 39.21 -1.99
CA GLU A 3 -74.12 39.22 -3.27
C GLU A 3 -73.22 37.94 -3.24
N SER A 4 -72.92 37.27 -4.37
CA SER A 4 -71.61 37.32 -5.09
C SER A 4 -70.39 37.03 -4.17
N GLU A 5 -69.38 36.19 -4.44
CA GLU A 5 -68.87 35.45 -5.59
C GLU A 5 -67.80 34.42 -5.07
N LYS A 6 -67.35 33.53 -5.96
CA LYS A 6 -66.36 32.43 -5.90
C LYS A 6 -64.93 32.87 -5.44
N PRO A 7 -63.84 32.06 -5.52
CA PRO A 7 -63.53 30.67 -5.10
C PRO A 7 -62.18 30.59 -4.30
N VAL A 8 -62.14 30.01 -3.08
CA VAL A 8 -60.88 29.94 -2.28
C VAL A 8 -60.19 28.56 -2.32
N ILE A 9 -60.66 27.61 -3.14
CA ILE A 9 -60.12 26.23 -3.15
C ILE A 9 -58.88 26.04 -4.06
N SER A 10 -58.41 27.06 -4.78
CA SER A 10 -57.26 26.93 -5.71
C SER A 10 -55.92 27.56 -5.28
N ILE A 11 -55.75 28.04 -4.04
CA ILE A 11 -54.46 28.67 -3.61
C ILE A 11 -53.73 27.89 -2.50
N VAL A 12 -54.36 26.89 -1.87
CA VAL A 12 -53.69 26.10 -0.81
C VAL A 12 -52.90 24.89 -1.36
N LEU A 13 -53.03 24.56 -2.65
CA LEU A 13 -52.27 23.46 -3.28
C LEU A 13 -51.02 23.90 -4.07
N LEU A 14 -50.57 25.15 -3.91
CA LEU A 14 -49.40 25.70 -4.64
C LEU A 14 -48.32 26.32 -3.73
N LEU A 15 -48.39 26.07 -2.42
CA LEU A 15 -47.39 26.51 -1.43
C LEU A 15 -46.79 25.35 -0.61
N CYS A 16 -46.92 24.10 -1.09
CA CYS A 16 -46.14 22.95 -0.63
C CYS A 16 -45.07 22.49 -1.65
N LEU A 17 -44.62 23.40 -2.52
CA LEU A 17 -43.30 23.31 -3.15
C LEU A 17 -42.31 24.16 -2.34
N GLY A 18 -42.26 23.90 -1.03
CA GLY A 18 -41.20 24.38 -0.18
C GLY A 18 -39.92 23.63 -0.52
N LEU A 19 -39.03 24.30 -1.26
CA LEU A 19 -37.57 24.19 -1.18
C LEU A 19 -37.06 22.83 -0.65
N PHE A 20 -37.03 21.82 -1.52
CA PHE A 20 -36.08 20.74 -1.31
C PHE A 20 -34.68 21.34 -1.35
N PRO A 21 -33.82 21.18 -0.33
CA PRO A 21 -32.39 21.38 -0.47
C PRO A 21 -31.81 20.20 -1.28
N GLY A 22 -32.33 19.97 -2.49
CA GLY A 22 -31.89 18.89 -3.38
C GLY A 22 -30.57 19.20 -4.10
N GLY A 23 -30.10 20.44 -4.03
CA GLY A 23 -28.83 20.85 -4.64
C GLY A 23 -27.59 20.39 -3.86
N GLN A 24 -27.65 20.39 -2.52
CA GLN A 24 -26.46 20.05 -1.71
C GLN A 24 -26.17 18.55 -1.68
N SER A 25 -27.20 17.70 -1.63
CA SER A 25 -27.02 16.25 -1.59
C SER A 25 -26.52 15.68 -2.92
N VAL A 26 -26.98 16.24 -4.05
CA VAL A 26 -26.54 15.81 -5.40
C VAL A 26 -25.12 16.30 -5.67
N GLN A 27 -24.77 17.53 -5.28
CA GLN A 27 -23.43 18.09 -5.49
C GLN A 27 -22.37 17.46 -4.57
N ALA A 28 -22.73 17.12 -3.33
CA ALA A 28 -21.84 16.37 -2.43
C ALA A 28 -21.64 14.91 -2.89
N ALA A 29 -22.68 14.26 -3.43
CA ALA A 29 -22.56 12.92 -4.00
C ALA A 29 -21.69 12.90 -5.27
N ASP A 30 -21.79 13.92 -6.11
CA ASP A 30 -20.93 14.07 -7.30
C ASP A 30 -19.47 14.32 -6.90
N ALA A 31 -19.23 15.21 -5.94
CA ALA A 31 -17.88 15.45 -5.40
C ALA A 31 -17.25 14.19 -4.78
N ALA A 32 -18.01 13.41 -4.01
CA ALA A 32 -17.56 12.13 -3.46
C ALA A 32 -17.25 11.11 -4.57
N GLY A 33 -18.08 11.07 -5.62
CA GLY A 33 -17.85 10.22 -6.78
C GLY A 33 -16.61 10.60 -7.59
N VAL A 34 -16.31 11.90 -7.71
CA VAL A 34 -15.09 12.41 -8.33
C VAL A 34 -13.86 12.05 -7.50
N ALA A 35 -13.90 12.27 -6.19
CA ALA A 35 -12.80 11.91 -5.30
C ALA A 35 -12.53 10.39 -5.29
N ALA A 36 -13.57 9.56 -5.34
CA ALA A 36 -13.42 8.11 -5.42
C ALA A 36 -12.73 7.67 -6.71
N ARG A 37 -13.08 8.26 -7.87
CA ARG A 37 -12.43 7.96 -9.16
C ARG A 37 -10.98 8.44 -9.17
N LEU A 38 -10.73 9.66 -8.71
CA LEU A 38 -9.37 10.19 -8.62
C LEU A 38 -8.47 9.36 -7.70
N ARG A 39 -9.01 8.82 -6.61
CA ARG A 39 -8.30 7.85 -5.77
C ARG A 39 -7.94 6.58 -6.53
N LEU A 40 -8.89 6.00 -7.26
CA LEU A 40 -8.62 4.81 -8.06
C LEU A 40 -7.52 5.08 -9.10
N ASP A 41 -7.55 6.23 -9.77
CA ASP A 41 -6.52 6.63 -10.73
C ASP A 41 -5.14 6.79 -10.04
N ALA A 42 -5.09 7.46 -8.88
CA ALA A 42 -3.87 7.62 -8.09
C ALA A 42 -3.30 6.29 -7.59
N ASP A 43 -4.15 5.39 -7.11
CA ASP A 43 -3.80 4.02 -6.72
C ASP A 43 -3.23 3.27 -7.94
N ASN A 44 -3.88 3.39 -9.10
CA ASN A 44 -3.45 2.74 -10.33
C ASN A 44 -2.06 3.22 -10.78
N HIS A 45 -1.80 4.52 -10.75
CA HIS A 45 -0.49 5.08 -11.02
C HIS A 45 0.56 4.59 -10.00
N PHE A 46 0.23 4.60 -8.71
CA PHE A 46 1.13 4.15 -7.65
C PHE A 46 1.55 2.68 -7.85
N TYR A 47 0.59 1.79 -8.06
CA TYR A 47 0.86 0.37 -8.24
C TYR A 47 1.45 0.04 -9.61
N ASN A 48 1.36 0.92 -10.61
CA ASN A 48 2.07 0.81 -11.89
C ASN A 48 3.49 1.41 -11.86
N LEU A 49 4.00 1.83 -10.70
CA LEU A 49 5.32 2.48 -10.53
C LEU A 49 5.40 3.90 -11.12
N GLU A 50 4.26 4.49 -11.47
CA GLU A 50 4.14 5.83 -12.06
C GLU A 50 4.03 6.89 -10.95
N TYR A 51 5.03 6.89 -10.05
CA TYR A 51 4.96 7.64 -8.80
C TYR A 51 4.79 9.15 -8.99
N ASP A 52 5.33 9.73 -10.06
CA ASP A 52 5.17 11.18 -10.31
C ASP A 52 3.72 11.54 -10.67
N ALA A 53 3.02 10.69 -11.42
CA ALA A 53 1.59 10.85 -11.69
C ALA A 53 0.77 10.64 -10.42
N ALA A 54 1.07 9.59 -9.65
CA ALA A 54 0.42 9.35 -8.35
C ALA A 54 0.58 10.53 -7.38
N LEU A 55 1.75 11.18 -7.34
CA LEU A 55 1.96 12.38 -6.52
C LEU A 55 1.04 13.53 -6.92
N VAL A 56 0.82 13.73 -8.23
CA VAL A 56 -0.11 14.76 -8.74
C VAL A 56 -1.53 14.46 -8.29
N ASP A 57 -2.00 13.22 -8.47
CA ASP A 57 -3.38 12.87 -8.16
C ASP A 57 -3.67 12.84 -6.66
N TYR A 58 -2.74 12.35 -5.84
CA TYR A 58 -2.88 12.43 -4.38
C TYR A 58 -2.83 13.88 -3.87
N SER A 59 -2.05 14.75 -4.50
CA SER A 59 -2.06 16.18 -4.18
C SER A 59 -3.41 16.81 -4.50
N ARG A 60 -4.01 16.45 -5.64
CA ARG A 60 -5.35 16.91 -6.01
C ARG A 60 -6.44 16.38 -5.09
N LEU A 61 -6.33 15.14 -4.60
CA LEU A 61 -7.23 14.62 -3.55
C LEU A 61 -7.16 15.45 -2.26
N ILE A 62 -5.97 15.87 -1.87
CA ILE A 62 -5.78 16.76 -0.72
C ILE A 62 -6.40 18.13 -0.97
N GLU A 63 -6.31 18.68 -2.19
CA GLU A 63 -6.98 19.95 -2.53
C GLU A 63 -8.51 19.85 -2.42
N LEU A 64 -9.09 18.70 -2.78
CA LEU A 64 -10.53 18.45 -2.68
C LEU A 64 -11.01 18.26 -1.23
N ASP A 65 -10.20 17.59 -0.39
CA ASP A 65 -10.48 17.43 1.04
C ASP A 65 -9.19 17.58 1.87
N PRO A 66 -8.82 18.82 2.25
CA PRO A 66 -7.64 19.08 3.09
C PRO A 66 -7.78 18.55 4.52
N SER A 67 -9.00 18.18 4.94
CA SER A 67 -9.27 17.67 6.28
C SER A 67 -9.07 16.15 6.40
N GLY A 68 -9.01 15.45 5.26
CA GLY A 68 -8.86 14.01 5.16
C GLY A 68 -7.43 13.55 5.44
N PRO A 69 -7.15 12.88 6.58
CA PRO A 69 -5.77 12.53 6.93
C PRO A 69 -5.18 11.41 6.07
N VAL A 70 -6.02 10.57 5.46
CA VAL A 70 -5.59 9.40 4.68
C VAL A 70 -4.91 9.81 3.36
N SER A 71 -5.38 10.86 2.68
CA SER A 71 -4.77 11.32 1.43
C SER A 71 -3.32 11.78 1.63
N TYR A 72 -3.02 12.41 2.77
CA TYR A 72 -1.65 12.73 3.17
C TYR A 72 -0.80 11.48 3.45
N ASN A 73 -1.39 10.40 3.98
CA ASN A 73 -0.69 9.11 4.10
C ASN A 73 -0.34 8.53 2.73
N SER A 74 -1.26 8.55 1.77
CA SER A 74 -0.99 8.08 0.42
C SER A 74 0.10 8.91 -0.27
N LEU A 75 0.09 10.24 -0.09
CA LEU A 75 1.16 11.12 -0.56
C LEU A 75 2.52 10.77 0.08
N ALA A 76 2.56 10.58 1.40
CA ALA A 76 3.77 10.16 2.12
C ALA A 76 4.27 8.79 1.64
N SER A 77 3.37 7.82 1.47
CA SER A 77 3.70 6.51 0.93
C SER A 77 4.33 6.64 -0.46
N THR A 78 3.75 7.47 -1.33
CA THR A 78 4.25 7.71 -2.69
C THR A 78 5.69 8.25 -2.68
N TYR A 79 6.01 9.25 -1.84
CA TYR A 79 7.40 9.72 -1.71
C TYR A 79 8.35 8.62 -1.23
N LEU A 80 7.95 7.84 -0.23
CA LEU A 80 8.78 6.77 0.33
C LEU A 80 9.03 5.67 -0.70
N TYR A 81 7.97 5.14 -1.33
CA TYR A 81 8.08 4.03 -2.27
C TYR A 81 8.76 4.43 -3.58
N ARG A 82 8.62 5.68 -4.04
CA ARG A 82 9.43 6.21 -5.14
C ARG A 82 10.92 6.16 -4.83
N GLU A 83 11.32 6.53 -3.61
CA GLU A 83 12.71 6.45 -3.19
C GLU A 83 13.17 5.00 -3.00
N LEU A 84 12.34 4.13 -2.41
CA LEU A 84 12.65 2.70 -2.32
C LEU A 84 12.84 2.09 -3.71
N PHE A 85 12.02 2.45 -4.68
CA PHE A 85 12.13 2.03 -6.07
C PHE A 85 13.44 2.53 -6.71
N ARG A 86 13.71 3.84 -6.63
CA ARG A 86 14.94 4.47 -7.14
C ARG A 86 16.21 3.84 -6.55
N LEU A 87 16.17 3.48 -5.27
CA LEU A 87 17.27 2.87 -4.54
C LEU A 87 17.35 1.34 -4.75
N GLY A 88 16.45 0.74 -5.53
CA GLY A 88 16.39 -0.71 -5.78
C GLY A 88 15.95 -1.54 -4.56
N LEU A 89 15.41 -0.89 -3.53
CA LEU A 89 15.03 -1.52 -2.25
C LEU A 89 13.71 -2.31 -2.29
N LEU A 90 12.99 -2.28 -3.41
CA LEU A 90 11.77 -3.07 -3.63
C LEU A 90 12.03 -4.44 -4.27
N GLU A 91 13.26 -4.71 -4.73
CA GLU A 91 13.61 -6.00 -5.34
C GLU A 91 13.78 -7.09 -4.28
N SER A 92 13.11 -8.24 -4.44
CA SER A 92 13.23 -9.34 -3.46
C SER A 92 14.62 -9.97 -3.40
N ALA A 93 15.44 -9.77 -4.44
CA ALA A 93 16.82 -10.23 -4.48
C ALA A 93 17.67 -9.67 -3.32
N LEU A 94 17.30 -8.51 -2.76
CA LEU A 94 17.96 -7.95 -1.57
C LEU A 94 17.66 -8.73 -0.28
N PHE A 95 16.51 -9.40 -0.23
CA PHE A 95 15.99 -10.12 0.94
C PHE A 95 16.07 -11.64 0.80
N GLY A 96 16.68 -12.14 -0.28
CA GLY A 96 16.90 -13.56 -0.56
C GLY A 96 17.88 -14.24 0.41
N MET A 97 18.31 -15.46 0.10
CA MET A 97 19.07 -16.33 1.02
C MET A 97 20.37 -15.70 1.57
N GLU A 98 21.05 -14.85 0.81
CA GLU A 98 22.26 -14.14 1.25
C GLU A 98 21.94 -12.90 2.10
N ASN A 99 20.67 -12.48 2.17
CA ASN A 99 20.15 -11.32 2.86
C ASN A 99 21.08 -10.08 2.76
N ARG A 100 21.40 -9.73 1.50
CA ARG A 100 22.28 -8.60 1.17
C ARG A 100 21.79 -7.28 1.75
N PHE A 101 20.51 -7.18 2.08
CA PHE A 101 19.94 -6.04 2.78
C PHE A 101 20.66 -5.70 4.09
N LEU A 102 21.05 -6.70 4.90
CA LEU A 102 21.73 -6.45 6.17
C LEU A 102 23.16 -5.95 5.96
N THR A 103 23.84 -6.46 4.95
CA THR A 103 25.27 -6.21 4.70
C THR A 103 25.55 -5.04 3.74
N GLN A 104 24.57 -4.62 2.92
CA GLN A 104 24.75 -3.49 2.01
C GLN A 104 25.01 -2.17 2.74
N ARG A 105 25.74 -1.26 2.09
CA ARG A 105 25.98 0.10 2.59
C ARG A 105 24.65 0.85 2.74
N ARG A 106 24.53 1.67 3.80
CA ARG A 106 23.37 2.53 4.02
C ARG A 106 23.16 3.47 2.83
N VAL A 107 21.97 3.45 2.26
CA VAL A 107 21.52 4.39 1.24
C VAL A 107 20.83 5.59 1.90
N ARG A 108 20.59 6.65 1.12
CA ARG A 108 19.91 7.86 1.60
C ARG A 108 18.83 8.25 0.59
N MET A 109 17.69 8.68 1.10
CA MET A 109 16.71 9.41 0.29
C MET A 109 17.31 10.72 -0.20
N GLU A 110 16.84 11.21 -1.35
CA GLU A 110 17.08 12.59 -1.73
C GLU A 110 16.55 13.55 -0.63
N PRO A 111 17.29 14.61 -0.27
CA PRO A 111 16.91 15.51 0.81
C PRO A 111 15.50 16.09 0.66
N ASP A 112 15.14 16.51 -0.56
CA ASP A 112 13.83 17.11 -0.84
C ASP A 112 12.71 16.06 -0.75
N ALA A 113 12.95 14.84 -1.25
CA ALA A 113 12.00 13.74 -1.12
C ALA A 113 11.78 13.36 0.35
N LYS A 114 12.84 13.36 1.16
CA LYS A 114 12.74 13.11 2.60
C LYS A 114 11.97 14.22 3.31
N ALA A 115 12.24 15.48 3.00
CA ALA A 115 11.51 16.61 3.56
C ALA A 115 10.02 16.54 3.21
N ALA A 116 9.69 16.26 1.95
CA ALA A 116 8.31 16.11 1.48
C ALA A 116 7.59 14.94 2.16
N PHE A 117 8.25 13.78 2.28
CA PHE A 117 7.74 12.62 3.03
C PHE A 117 7.41 12.98 4.48
N LEU A 118 8.34 13.61 5.20
CA LEU A 118 8.14 13.99 6.60
C LEU A 118 7.04 15.05 6.76
N SER A 119 6.98 16.02 5.84
CA SER A 119 5.93 17.04 5.80
C SER A 119 4.54 16.42 5.60
N ALA A 120 4.40 15.49 4.64
CA ALA A 120 3.15 14.79 4.40
C ALA A 120 2.68 13.98 5.63
N LEU A 121 3.59 13.32 6.35
CA LEU A 121 3.25 12.63 7.60
C LEU A 121 2.81 13.56 8.72
N GLU A 122 3.43 14.74 8.82
CA GLU A 122 3.05 15.75 9.80
C GLU A 122 1.68 16.36 9.49
N ASN A 123 1.39 16.61 8.21
CA ASN A 123 0.05 17.04 7.76
C ASN A 123 -1.01 15.96 8.02
N ALA A 124 -0.71 14.68 7.75
CA ALA A 124 -1.59 13.56 8.08
C ALA A 124 -1.90 13.52 9.58
N ARG A 125 -0.88 13.73 10.43
CA ARG A 125 -1.03 13.80 11.88
C ARG A 125 -1.90 14.98 12.30
N ALA A 126 -1.65 16.18 11.78
CA ALA A 126 -2.42 17.38 12.11
C ALA A 126 -3.89 17.23 11.70
N ALA A 127 -4.16 16.75 10.49
CA ALA A 127 -5.52 16.47 10.00
C ALA A 127 -6.20 15.39 10.84
N ALA A 128 -5.48 14.33 11.22
CA ALA A 128 -6.04 13.27 12.07
C ALA A 128 -6.42 13.79 13.46
N GLU A 129 -5.58 14.59 14.11
CA GLU A 129 -5.90 15.17 15.43
C GLU A 129 -7.09 16.13 15.34
N ALA A 130 -7.15 16.97 14.31
CA ALA A 130 -8.29 17.86 14.07
C ALA A 130 -9.60 17.06 13.85
N MET A 131 -9.56 16.04 12.99
CA MET A 131 -10.70 15.16 12.74
C MET A 131 -11.10 14.37 13.98
N LYS A 132 -10.14 13.95 14.82
CA LYS A 132 -10.40 13.25 16.08
C LYS A 132 -11.12 14.15 17.10
N ALA A 133 -10.79 15.43 17.14
CA ALA A 133 -11.48 16.41 17.97
C ALA A 133 -12.92 16.66 17.48
N ALA A 134 -13.12 16.76 16.16
CA ALA A 134 -14.45 16.99 15.57
C ALA A 134 -15.34 15.74 15.58
N HIS A 135 -14.75 14.55 15.41
CA HIS A 135 -15.44 13.26 15.27
C HIS A 135 -14.81 12.17 16.15
N PRO A 136 -14.99 12.21 17.49
CA PRO A 136 -14.28 11.31 18.41
C PRO A 136 -14.56 9.81 18.21
N SER A 137 -15.74 9.45 17.69
CA SER A 137 -16.15 8.08 17.38
C SER A 137 -15.56 7.54 16.08
N SER A 138 -15.00 8.40 15.21
CA SER A 138 -14.42 7.97 13.94
C SER A 138 -13.15 7.15 14.17
N ALA A 139 -13.06 6.01 13.48
CA ALA A 139 -11.87 5.17 13.44
C ALA A 139 -10.78 5.71 12.50
N ILE A 140 -11.14 6.60 11.55
CA ILE A 140 -10.25 7.11 10.50
C ILE A 140 -9.02 7.85 11.07
N PRO A 141 -9.13 8.73 12.09
CA PRO A 141 -7.95 9.37 12.66
C PRO A 141 -6.93 8.39 13.24
N ASP A 142 -7.38 7.39 14.01
CA ASP A 142 -6.47 6.41 14.59
C ASP A 142 -5.89 5.50 13.49
N TYR A 143 -6.65 5.18 12.45
CA TYR A 143 -6.09 4.46 11.29
C TYR A 143 -5.03 5.29 10.55
N ALA A 144 -5.26 6.57 10.30
CA ALA A 144 -4.26 7.44 9.65
C ALA A 144 -2.98 7.55 10.48
N LEU A 145 -3.09 7.66 11.81
CA LEU A 145 -1.94 7.64 12.72
C LEU A 145 -1.23 6.27 12.74
N CYS A 146 -1.99 5.18 12.58
CA CYS A 146 -1.43 3.84 12.39
C CYS A 146 -0.57 3.79 11.12
N THR A 147 -1.13 4.20 9.98
CA THR A 147 -0.44 4.21 8.68
C THR A 147 0.78 5.14 8.70
N SER A 148 0.67 6.35 9.24
CA SER A 148 1.80 7.27 9.42
C SER A 148 2.94 6.62 10.21
N SER A 149 2.61 5.95 11.32
CA SER A 149 3.60 5.29 12.18
C SER A 149 4.22 4.07 11.50
N GLY A 150 3.45 3.34 10.69
CA GLY A 150 3.93 2.25 9.85
C GLY A 150 4.93 2.74 8.79
N LEU A 151 4.60 3.82 8.08
CA LEU A 151 5.50 4.44 7.09
C LEU A 151 6.80 4.94 7.74
N ARG A 152 6.76 5.54 8.94
CA ARG A 152 7.98 5.87 9.69
C ARG A 152 8.78 4.63 10.06
N ALA A 153 8.12 3.53 10.46
CA ALA A 153 8.81 2.28 10.75
C ALA A 153 9.52 1.72 9.51
N THR A 154 8.86 1.77 8.36
CA THR A 154 9.42 1.35 7.07
C THR A 154 10.62 2.20 6.67
N GLU A 155 10.56 3.53 6.75
CA GLU A 155 11.70 4.40 6.45
C GLU A 155 12.90 4.12 7.35
N PHE A 156 12.66 4.02 8.67
CA PHE A 156 13.73 3.70 9.61
C PHE A 156 14.35 2.35 9.35
N PHE A 157 13.56 1.35 8.98
CA PHE A 157 14.04 0.00 8.70
C PHE A 157 14.81 -0.05 7.37
N MET A 158 14.16 0.35 6.28
CA MET A 158 14.63 0.14 4.90
C MET A 158 15.78 1.07 4.53
N ILE A 159 15.75 2.32 5.01
CA ILE A 159 16.68 3.37 4.58
C ILE A 159 17.70 3.63 5.67
N GLU A 160 17.23 3.99 6.87
CA GLU A 160 18.12 4.47 7.93
C GLU A 160 18.78 3.34 8.73
N LYS A 161 18.32 2.09 8.56
CA LYS A 161 18.75 0.93 9.35
C LYS A 161 18.70 1.20 10.87
N ALA A 162 17.76 2.04 11.29
CA ALA A 162 17.57 2.47 12.67
C ALA A 162 16.59 1.53 13.38
N TRP A 163 17.02 0.29 13.64
CA TRP A 163 16.15 -0.82 14.09
C TRP A 163 15.29 -0.50 15.31
N PHE A 164 15.85 0.18 16.32
CA PHE A 164 15.10 0.58 17.52
C PHE A 164 14.05 1.66 17.23
N ALA A 165 14.36 2.60 16.33
CA ALA A 165 13.41 3.62 15.91
C ALA A 165 12.27 3.02 15.06
N ALA A 166 12.61 2.04 14.20
CA ALA A 166 11.64 1.26 13.45
C ALA A 166 10.70 0.48 14.41
N LEU A 167 11.26 -0.23 15.39
CA LEU A 167 10.47 -0.98 16.38
C LEU A 167 9.55 -0.06 17.20
N ARG A 168 10.07 1.08 17.66
CA ARG A 168 9.26 2.07 18.40
C ARG A 168 8.10 2.59 17.55
N SER A 169 8.34 2.88 16.28
CA SER A 169 7.31 3.36 15.35
C SER A 169 6.30 2.26 15.03
N GLY A 170 6.74 1.01 14.86
CA GLY A 170 5.87 -0.15 14.69
C GLY A 170 4.97 -0.41 15.89
N LYS A 171 5.48 -0.24 17.12
CA LYS A 171 4.65 -0.32 18.33
C LYS A 171 3.58 0.78 18.40
N LYS A 172 3.94 2.02 18.03
CA LYS A 172 2.95 3.10 17.90
C LYS A 172 1.88 2.77 16.87
N ALA A 173 2.28 2.25 15.70
CA ALA A 173 1.37 1.84 14.64
C ALA A 173 0.37 0.78 15.16
N LYS A 174 0.86 -0.28 15.79
CA LYS A 174 0.04 -1.33 16.41
C LYS A 174 -1.04 -0.73 17.33
N ASN A 175 -0.64 0.12 18.28
CA ASN A 175 -1.56 0.73 19.24
C ASN A 175 -2.65 1.57 18.55
N TYR A 176 -2.28 2.34 17.53
CA TYR A 176 -3.23 3.14 16.76
C TYR A 176 -4.20 2.27 15.95
N CYS A 177 -3.71 1.20 15.33
CA CYS A 177 -4.58 0.24 14.63
C CYS A 177 -5.55 -0.46 15.59
N GLU A 178 -5.10 -0.86 16.79
CA GLU A 178 -5.98 -1.39 17.83
C GLU A 178 -7.03 -0.36 18.28
N ASN A 179 -6.67 0.92 18.38
CA ASN A 179 -7.64 1.99 18.68
C ASN A 179 -8.68 2.15 17.58
N ALA A 180 -8.26 2.12 16.31
CA ALA A 180 -9.17 2.20 15.17
C ALA A 180 -10.18 1.04 15.20
N LEU A 181 -9.72 -0.19 15.44
CA LEU A 181 -10.57 -1.38 15.53
C LEU A 181 -11.49 -1.36 16.75
N ARG A 182 -11.09 -0.76 17.87
CA ARG A 182 -11.98 -0.58 19.03
C ARG A 182 -13.16 0.33 18.72
N LYS A 183 -12.98 1.30 17.82
CA LYS A 183 -14.04 2.22 17.38
C LYS A 183 -14.88 1.64 16.25
N ASN A 184 -14.25 0.94 15.31
CA ASN A 184 -14.93 0.25 14.22
C ASN A 184 -14.29 -1.13 13.96
N PRO A 185 -14.84 -2.21 14.55
CA PRO A 185 -14.32 -3.56 14.36
C PRO A 185 -14.44 -4.11 12.93
N GLU A 186 -15.32 -3.52 12.10
CA GLU A 186 -15.51 -3.91 10.71
C GLU A 186 -14.51 -3.22 9.77
N PHE A 187 -13.76 -2.24 10.24
CA PHE A 187 -12.74 -1.58 9.44
C PHE A 187 -11.53 -2.51 9.26
N LEU A 188 -11.42 -3.15 8.10
CA LEU A 188 -10.46 -4.24 7.89
C LEU A 188 -9.02 -3.76 7.68
N ASP A 189 -8.80 -2.60 7.05
CA ASP A 189 -7.47 -2.12 6.65
C ASP A 189 -6.43 -2.07 7.81
N PRO A 190 -6.78 -1.68 9.06
CA PRO A 190 -5.88 -1.79 10.22
C PRO A 190 -5.23 -3.17 10.43
N TYR A 191 -5.89 -4.26 10.01
CA TYR A 191 -5.33 -5.61 10.13
C TYR A 191 -4.08 -5.82 9.29
N LEU A 192 -3.80 -4.99 8.27
CA LEU A 192 -2.56 -5.08 7.51
C LEU A 192 -1.35 -4.87 8.44
N THR A 193 -1.34 -3.76 9.19
CA THR A 193 -0.27 -3.44 10.14
C THR A 193 -0.21 -4.43 11.29
N LEU A 194 -1.36 -4.85 11.83
CA LEU A 194 -1.39 -5.87 12.89
C LEU A 194 -0.87 -7.21 12.38
N GLY A 195 -1.18 -7.58 11.14
CA GLY A 195 -0.67 -8.79 10.49
C GLY A 195 0.84 -8.79 10.35
N VAL A 196 1.42 -7.66 9.95
CA VAL A 196 2.89 -7.46 9.96
C VAL A 196 3.47 -7.66 11.36
N ASN A 197 2.86 -7.05 12.38
CA ASN A 197 3.32 -7.16 13.76
C ASN A 197 3.30 -8.62 14.27
N GLU A 198 2.17 -9.30 14.10
CA GLU A 198 1.97 -10.72 14.45
C GLU A 198 3.00 -11.61 13.75
N TYR A 199 3.20 -11.40 12.45
CA TYR A 199 4.13 -12.20 11.67
C TYR A 199 5.59 -11.94 12.06
N VAL A 200 5.98 -10.69 12.29
CA VAL A 200 7.35 -10.34 12.70
C VAL A 200 7.67 -10.92 14.07
N VAL A 201 6.83 -10.68 15.08
CA VAL A 201 7.03 -11.22 16.44
C VAL A 201 6.97 -12.75 16.41
N GLY A 202 6.07 -13.32 15.61
CA GLY A 202 5.96 -14.77 15.41
C GLY A 202 7.18 -15.40 14.73
N SER A 203 7.95 -14.62 13.97
CA SER A 203 9.16 -15.05 13.24
C SER A 203 10.46 -14.91 14.04
N LEU A 204 10.41 -14.36 15.26
CA LEU A 204 11.60 -14.18 16.09
C LEU A 204 12.17 -15.54 16.55
N PRO A 205 13.51 -15.67 16.67
CA PRO A 205 14.11 -16.83 17.33
C PRO A 205 13.57 -17.00 18.76
N LEU A 206 13.42 -18.24 19.21
CA LEU A 206 12.76 -18.57 20.49
C LEU A 206 13.26 -17.72 21.68
N PRO A 207 14.57 -17.50 21.90
CA PRO A 207 15.04 -16.68 23.02
C PRO A 207 14.53 -15.23 22.93
N VAL A 208 14.54 -14.64 21.73
CA VAL A 208 14.09 -13.26 21.50
C VAL A 208 12.57 -13.18 21.64
N LYS A 209 11.84 -14.21 21.20
CA LYS A 209 10.39 -14.31 21.36
C LYS A 209 9.98 -14.39 22.83
N ILE A 210 10.72 -15.13 23.65
CA ILE A 210 10.50 -15.19 25.11
C ILE A 210 10.69 -13.79 25.74
N LEU A 211 11.79 -13.10 25.40
CA LEU A 211 12.03 -11.73 25.88
C LEU A 211 10.93 -10.75 25.44
N ALA A 212 10.47 -10.87 24.20
CA ALA A 212 9.35 -10.08 23.69
C ALA A 212 8.06 -10.34 24.48
N ALA A 213 7.77 -11.61 24.80
CA ALA A 213 6.60 -12.00 25.58
C ALA A 213 6.63 -11.46 27.03
N ILE A 214 7.81 -11.44 27.67
CA ILE A 214 8.00 -10.78 28.97
C ILE A 214 7.67 -9.27 28.87
N GLY A 215 8.01 -8.65 27.74
CA GLY A 215 7.63 -7.26 27.42
C GLY A 215 6.17 -7.07 26.97
N GLY A 216 5.34 -8.13 27.02
CA GLY A 216 3.93 -8.11 26.62
C GLY A 216 3.68 -8.29 25.12
N GLU A 217 4.72 -8.45 24.29
CA GLU A 217 4.58 -8.62 22.85
C GLU A 217 4.43 -10.09 22.48
N HIS A 218 3.30 -10.43 21.85
CA HIS A 218 2.98 -11.77 21.40
C HIS A 218 2.77 -11.77 19.90
N GLY A 219 3.06 -12.89 19.24
CA GLY A 219 2.97 -12.99 17.81
C GLY A 219 2.87 -14.41 17.29
N SER A 220 2.04 -14.59 16.27
CA SER A 220 1.92 -15.82 15.50
C SER A 220 2.06 -15.56 14.00
N LYS A 221 2.93 -16.33 13.33
CA LYS A 221 3.04 -16.29 11.87
C LYS A 221 1.72 -16.58 11.18
N SER A 222 0.99 -17.60 11.62
CA SER A 222 -0.27 -18.01 11.00
C SER A 222 -1.34 -16.94 11.13
N ARG A 223 -1.48 -16.34 12.32
CA ARG A 223 -2.41 -15.21 12.53
C ARG A 223 -2.01 -13.98 11.72
N GLY A 224 -0.71 -13.69 11.64
CA GLY A 224 -0.21 -12.58 10.81
C GLY A 224 -0.60 -12.74 9.34
N ILE A 225 -0.39 -13.94 8.78
CA ILE A 225 -0.80 -14.26 7.40
C ILE A 225 -2.31 -14.19 7.23
N GLU A 226 -3.09 -14.69 8.19
CA GLU A 226 -4.55 -14.63 8.15
C GLU A 226 -5.08 -13.19 8.14
N PHE A 227 -4.52 -12.31 8.98
CA PHE A 227 -4.86 -10.89 9.01
C PHE A 227 -4.56 -10.21 7.67
N VAL A 228 -3.36 -10.42 7.13
CA VAL A 228 -2.99 -9.87 5.82
C VAL A 228 -3.91 -10.42 4.72
N ARG A 229 -4.22 -11.72 4.74
CA ARG A 229 -5.14 -12.34 3.79
C ARG A 229 -6.54 -11.74 3.85
N ARG A 230 -7.07 -11.48 5.06
CA ARG A 230 -8.38 -10.85 5.23
C ARG A 230 -8.46 -9.48 4.55
N VAL A 231 -7.40 -8.67 4.67
CA VAL A 231 -7.31 -7.37 3.98
C VAL A 231 -7.13 -7.55 2.48
N ALA A 232 -6.33 -8.51 2.03
CA ALA A 232 -6.15 -8.79 0.60
C ALA A 232 -7.45 -9.20 -0.11
N GLU A 233 -8.34 -9.89 0.60
CA GLU A 233 -9.63 -10.36 0.07
C GLU A 233 -10.74 -9.31 0.20
N HIS A 234 -10.79 -8.55 1.31
CA HIS A 234 -11.96 -7.72 1.67
C HIS A 234 -11.62 -6.29 2.12
N GLY A 235 -10.35 -5.88 2.09
CA GLY A 235 -9.94 -4.51 2.41
C GLY A 235 -10.48 -3.50 1.40
N ASP A 236 -10.51 -2.23 1.80
CA ASP A 236 -10.94 -1.11 0.95
C ASP A 236 -9.72 -0.35 0.41
N ARG A 237 -8.88 0.16 1.31
CA ARG A 237 -7.73 1.01 0.92
C ARG A 237 -6.44 0.22 0.79
N ASP A 238 -6.26 -0.77 1.67
CA ASP A 238 -5.00 -1.51 1.79
C ASP A 238 -5.04 -2.88 1.10
N ARG A 239 -6.05 -3.13 0.25
CA ARG A 239 -6.26 -4.42 -0.41
C ARG A 239 -5.05 -4.85 -1.25
N ASP A 240 -4.56 -3.98 -2.13
CA ASP A 240 -3.46 -4.32 -3.03
C ASP A 240 -2.11 -4.34 -2.30
N ASN A 241 -1.89 -3.42 -1.35
CA ASN A 241 -0.78 -3.52 -0.39
C ASN A 241 -0.76 -4.87 0.33
N ALA A 242 -1.93 -5.36 0.76
CA ALA A 242 -2.05 -6.64 1.43
C ALA A 242 -1.81 -7.82 0.48
N ARG A 243 -2.26 -7.75 -0.79
CA ARG A 243 -1.94 -8.78 -1.81
C ARG A 243 -0.44 -8.87 -2.07
N ILE A 244 0.23 -7.71 -2.22
CA ILE A 244 1.69 -7.62 -2.40
C ILE A 244 2.41 -8.23 -1.19
N LEU A 245 2.05 -7.81 0.03
CA LEU A 245 2.64 -8.35 1.24
C LEU A 245 2.38 -9.86 1.39
N LEU A 246 1.17 -10.33 1.07
CA LEU A 246 0.82 -11.74 1.15
C LEU A 246 1.66 -12.60 0.21
N ALA A 247 1.96 -12.11 -1.00
CA ALA A 247 2.87 -12.77 -1.93
C ALA A 247 4.28 -12.92 -1.32
N VAL A 248 4.80 -11.87 -0.66
CA VAL A 248 6.08 -11.92 0.07
C VAL A 248 6.04 -12.95 1.20
N LEU A 249 4.97 -12.95 2.01
CA LEU A 249 4.80 -13.89 3.11
C LEU A 249 4.71 -15.34 2.61
N TYR A 250 3.97 -15.60 1.53
CA TYR A 250 3.85 -16.93 0.94
C TYR A 250 5.18 -17.48 0.43
N ARG A 251 6.01 -16.67 -0.23
CA ARG A 251 7.37 -17.12 -0.61
C ARG A 251 8.21 -17.47 0.61
N ARG A 252 8.16 -16.62 1.65
CA ARG A 252 8.90 -16.84 2.90
C ARG A 252 8.45 -18.12 3.62
N GLU A 253 7.17 -18.45 3.54
CA GLU A 253 6.58 -19.67 4.10
C GLU A 253 6.58 -20.86 3.12
N LYS A 254 7.46 -20.84 2.10
CA LYS A 254 7.68 -21.94 1.16
C LYS A 254 6.43 -22.33 0.37
N ARG A 255 5.57 -21.36 0.08
CA ARG A 255 4.38 -21.46 -0.79
C ARG A 255 4.53 -20.60 -2.06
N PRO A 256 5.61 -20.76 -2.84
CA PRO A 256 5.94 -19.83 -3.92
C PRO A 256 4.92 -19.84 -5.07
N LEU A 257 4.26 -20.96 -5.37
CA LEU A 257 3.21 -20.99 -6.41
C LEU A 257 1.94 -20.20 -6.00
N ALA A 258 1.63 -20.13 -4.70
CA ALA A 258 0.54 -19.28 -4.22
C ALA A 258 0.89 -17.80 -4.32
N ALA A 259 2.17 -17.44 -4.13
CA ALA A 259 2.65 -16.10 -4.38
C ALA A 259 2.61 -15.74 -5.87
N ALA A 260 3.00 -16.67 -6.75
CA ALA A 260 2.94 -16.48 -8.20
C ALA A 260 1.50 -16.18 -8.67
N ALA A 261 0.49 -16.89 -8.16
CA ALA A 261 -0.91 -16.63 -8.50
C ALA A 261 -1.39 -15.24 -8.05
N LEU A 262 -0.96 -14.76 -6.87
CA LEU A 262 -1.25 -13.39 -6.43
C LEU A 262 -0.59 -12.35 -7.35
N LEU A 263 0.69 -12.56 -7.70
CA LEU A 263 1.43 -11.66 -8.58
C LEU A 263 0.87 -11.64 -10.01
N GLU A 264 0.38 -12.78 -10.51
CA GLU A 264 -0.32 -12.86 -11.79
C GLU A 264 -1.58 -11.99 -11.80
N SER A 265 -2.39 -12.07 -10.73
CA SER A 265 -3.59 -11.23 -10.60
C SER A 265 -3.25 -9.74 -10.48
N LEU A 266 -2.19 -9.39 -9.74
CA LEU A 266 -1.72 -8.01 -9.62
C LEU A 266 -1.17 -7.49 -10.95
N LEU A 267 -0.46 -8.32 -11.72
CA LEU A 267 0.08 -7.92 -13.03
C LEU A 267 -1.02 -7.72 -14.07
N ALA A 268 -2.13 -8.46 -13.97
CA ALA A 268 -3.29 -8.25 -14.83
C ALA A 268 -3.98 -6.90 -14.56
N GLU A 269 -3.97 -6.44 -13.29
CA GLU A 269 -4.51 -5.14 -12.88
C GLU A 269 -3.52 -3.98 -13.11
N TYR A 270 -2.23 -4.23 -12.92
CA TYR A 270 -1.14 -3.26 -13.01
C TYR A 270 -0.07 -3.68 -14.03
N PRO A 271 -0.37 -3.65 -15.34
CA PRO A 271 0.49 -4.22 -16.39
C PRO A 271 1.81 -3.46 -16.60
N HIS A 272 1.93 -2.23 -16.13
CA HIS A 272 3.17 -1.45 -16.21
C HIS A 272 4.14 -1.76 -15.06
N ASN A 273 3.68 -2.45 -14.01
CA ASN A 273 4.53 -2.86 -12.91
C ASN A 273 5.39 -4.08 -13.28
N TYR A 274 6.55 -3.80 -13.86
CA TYR A 274 7.49 -4.86 -14.23
C TYR A 274 8.10 -5.59 -13.02
N LEU A 275 8.05 -5.03 -11.80
CA LEU A 275 8.52 -5.74 -10.61
C LEU A 275 7.65 -6.97 -10.35
N PHE A 276 6.33 -6.87 -10.52
CA PHE A 276 5.45 -8.04 -10.36
C PHE A 276 5.78 -9.15 -11.35
N GLU A 277 6.13 -8.81 -12.59
CA GLU A 277 6.56 -9.77 -13.61
C GLU A 277 7.84 -10.52 -13.18
N LEU A 278 8.84 -9.78 -12.68
CA LEU A 278 10.11 -10.37 -12.22
C LEU A 278 9.95 -11.20 -10.94
N GLU A 279 9.15 -10.72 -9.99
CA GLU A 279 8.85 -11.43 -8.75
C GLU A 279 8.02 -12.70 -9.02
N MET A 280 7.12 -12.66 -10.01
CA MET A 280 6.34 -13.82 -10.44
C MET A 280 7.25 -14.89 -11.07
N ALA A 281 8.18 -14.50 -11.94
CA ALA A 281 9.16 -15.42 -12.50
C ALA A 281 10.02 -16.08 -11.42
N GLN A 282 10.46 -15.32 -10.42
CA GLN A 282 11.19 -15.85 -9.27
C GLN A 282 10.34 -16.83 -8.46
N ALA A 283 9.08 -16.49 -8.19
CA ALA A 283 8.16 -17.37 -7.49
C ALA A 283 7.92 -18.69 -8.25
N TYR A 284 7.76 -18.66 -9.57
CA TYR A 284 7.68 -19.89 -10.38
C TYR A 284 8.96 -20.73 -10.29
N ALA A 285 10.14 -20.10 -10.36
CA ALA A 285 11.42 -20.79 -10.24
C ALA A 285 11.61 -21.42 -8.84
N GLU A 286 11.26 -20.71 -7.76
CA GLU A 286 11.24 -21.24 -6.39
C GLU A 286 10.29 -22.43 -6.23
N GLY A 287 9.17 -22.41 -6.96
CA GLY A 287 8.21 -23.52 -7.06
C GLY A 287 8.64 -24.64 -8.01
N ARG A 288 9.85 -24.57 -8.60
CA ARG A 288 10.39 -25.51 -9.60
C ARG A 288 9.59 -25.57 -10.92
N ASP A 289 8.74 -24.58 -11.18
CA ASP A 289 8.05 -24.42 -12.45
C ASP A 289 8.90 -23.59 -13.43
N PHE A 290 9.99 -24.21 -13.89
CA PHE A 290 10.95 -23.54 -14.76
C PHE A 290 10.36 -23.19 -16.13
N SER A 291 9.33 -23.92 -16.57
CA SER A 291 8.64 -23.64 -17.84
C SER A 291 7.95 -22.28 -17.79
N ARG A 292 7.06 -22.06 -16.79
CA ARG A 292 6.39 -20.77 -16.62
C ARG A 292 7.37 -19.66 -16.27
N ALA A 293 8.38 -19.92 -15.43
CA ALA A 293 9.41 -18.92 -15.14
C ALA A 293 10.12 -18.42 -16.41
N ARG A 294 10.51 -19.33 -17.32
CA ARG A 294 11.15 -18.96 -18.59
C ARG A 294 10.23 -18.22 -19.55
N GLU A 295 8.96 -18.59 -19.58
CA GLU A 295 7.95 -17.90 -20.39
C GLU A 295 7.82 -16.44 -19.98
N VAL A 296 7.64 -16.19 -18.68
CA VAL A 296 7.54 -14.84 -18.11
C VAL A 296 8.80 -14.03 -18.43
N LEU A 297 9.99 -14.56 -18.17
CA LEU A 297 11.24 -13.83 -18.43
C LEU A 297 11.44 -13.53 -19.93
N ARG A 298 11.02 -14.42 -20.84
CA ARG A 298 11.06 -14.15 -22.29
C ARG A 298 10.08 -13.07 -22.68
N GLY A 299 8.88 -13.05 -22.09
CA GLY A 299 7.91 -11.97 -22.24
C GLY A 299 8.51 -10.63 -21.82
N PHE A 300 9.07 -10.58 -20.62
CA PHE A 300 9.76 -9.41 -20.08
C PHE A 300 10.85 -8.90 -21.04
N LEU A 301 11.78 -9.77 -21.47
CA LEU A 301 12.87 -9.37 -22.37
C LEU A 301 12.36 -8.82 -23.71
N ARG A 302 11.34 -9.45 -24.33
CA ARG A 302 10.75 -8.94 -25.58
C ARG A 302 10.13 -7.56 -25.38
N SER A 303 9.37 -7.38 -24.30
CA SER A 303 8.73 -6.10 -23.99
C SER A 303 9.75 -5.01 -23.65
N ALA A 304 10.85 -5.35 -22.97
CA ALA A 304 11.90 -4.41 -22.62
C ALA A 304 12.69 -3.89 -23.83
N ILE A 305 12.89 -4.74 -24.85
CA ILE A 305 13.51 -4.34 -26.12
C ILE A 305 12.58 -3.41 -26.92
N ALA A 306 11.26 -3.65 -26.86
CA ALA A 306 10.27 -2.85 -27.56
C ALA A 306 9.93 -1.54 -26.83
N ALA A 307 10.08 -1.50 -25.50
CA ALA A 307 9.73 -0.36 -24.66
C ALA A 307 10.86 0.68 -24.59
N GLY A 308 10.49 1.96 -24.52
CA GLY A 308 11.39 3.08 -24.27
C GLY A 308 11.69 3.35 -22.79
N ASP A 309 11.28 2.47 -21.86
CA ASP A 309 11.48 2.63 -20.41
C ASP A 309 12.92 2.25 -20.00
N PRO A 310 13.75 3.21 -19.56
CA PRO A 310 15.13 2.95 -19.16
C PRO A 310 15.26 1.99 -17.96
N ALA A 311 14.28 1.97 -17.04
CA ALA A 311 14.32 1.08 -15.87
C ALA A 311 14.14 -0.38 -16.30
N ARG A 312 13.14 -0.64 -17.14
CA ARG A 312 12.89 -1.95 -17.75
C ARG A 312 14.07 -2.42 -18.61
N GLN A 313 14.64 -1.53 -19.42
CA GLN A 313 15.82 -1.81 -20.24
C GLN A 313 17.06 -2.17 -19.41
N ASN A 314 17.36 -1.39 -18.36
CA ASN A 314 18.49 -1.66 -17.47
C ASN A 314 18.36 -3.03 -16.78
N GLN A 315 17.16 -3.37 -16.35
CA GLN A 315 16.91 -4.65 -15.69
C GLN A 315 16.94 -5.83 -16.68
N ALA A 316 16.47 -5.64 -17.91
CA ALA A 316 16.62 -6.60 -19.00
C ALA A 316 18.09 -6.88 -19.30
N SER A 317 18.95 -5.86 -19.38
CA SER A 317 20.39 -6.04 -19.57
C SER A 317 21.04 -6.88 -18.47
N ARG A 318 20.74 -6.59 -17.19
CA ARG A 318 21.26 -7.38 -16.05
C ARG A 318 20.80 -8.84 -16.10
N LEU A 319 19.55 -9.07 -16.49
CA LEU A 319 18.99 -10.41 -16.61
C LEU A 319 19.63 -11.18 -17.77
N SER A 320 19.80 -10.56 -18.93
CA SER A 320 20.47 -11.15 -20.10
C SER A 320 21.89 -11.57 -19.76
N GLU A 321 22.67 -10.73 -19.10
CA GLU A 321 24.03 -11.11 -18.66
C GLU A 321 24.03 -12.29 -17.67
N ARG A 322 23.01 -12.41 -16.81
CA ARG A 322 22.90 -13.56 -15.89
C ARG A 322 22.58 -14.84 -16.64
N ILE A 323 21.69 -14.78 -17.62
CA ILE A 323 21.33 -15.92 -18.48
C ILE A 323 22.55 -16.38 -19.27
N GLU A 324 23.28 -15.47 -19.91
CA GLU A 324 24.51 -15.79 -20.66
C GLU A 324 25.58 -16.43 -19.76
N ARG A 325 25.77 -15.90 -18.55
CA ARG A 325 26.69 -16.49 -17.57
C ARG A 325 26.27 -17.91 -17.18
N MET A 326 24.99 -18.15 -16.93
CA MET A 326 24.47 -19.49 -16.61
C MET A 326 24.62 -20.47 -17.77
N GLU A 327 24.27 -20.06 -18.98
CA GLU A 327 24.44 -20.90 -20.17
C GLU A 327 25.92 -21.20 -20.45
N SER A 328 26.82 -20.23 -20.23
CA SER A 328 28.25 -20.44 -20.38
C SER A 328 28.84 -21.43 -19.35
N ARG A 329 28.27 -21.50 -18.14
CA ARG A 329 28.66 -22.48 -17.11
C ARG A 329 28.13 -23.86 -17.45
N SER A 330 26.86 -23.95 -17.86
CA SER A 330 26.24 -25.20 -18.31
C SER A 330 26.95 -25.81 -19.53
N ARG A 331 27.42 -24.99 -20.49
CA ARG A 331 28.24 -25.46 -21.62
C ARG A 331 29.65 -25.90 -21.22
N ARG A 332 30.16 -25.45 -20.07
CA ARG A 332 31.48 -25.81 -19.53
C ARG A 332 31.46 -27.04 -18.61
N GLY A 333 30.30 -27.61 -18.31
CA GLY A 333 30.18 -28.83 -17.50
C GLY A 333 30.50 -28.65 -16.01
N GLU A 334 30.46 -27.41 -15.51
CA GLU A 334 30.49 -27.05 -14.07
C GLU A 334 29.07 -26.95 -13.49
#